data_AF-A0A2N2WMM7-F1
#
_entry.id   AF-A0A2N2WMM7-F1
#
_cell.length_a   1.000
_cell.length_b   1.000
_cell.length_c   1.000
_cell.angle_alpha   90.00
_cell.angle_beta   90.00
_cell.angle_gamma   90.00
#
_symmetry.space_group_name_H-M   'P 1'
#
loop_
_entity.id
_entity.type
_entity.pdbx_description
1 polymer ?
#
loop_
_entity_poly.entity_id
_entity_poly.type
_entity_poly.pdbx_seq_one_letter_code
_entity_poly.pdbx_strand_id
1 'polypeptide(L)'
;MLNAGGTLRLIILALFITCNHTAAQDSASVHEKYATYRNRLQYFVVFSNEPGGGLLANIRNRNVWLDPDGVYPSGDEIDYHLSITFGQTHTRTGYLLGTLATEYALLKQAGNTTRAEITKNEIVSVLDAFDRTDLCESKAPWFKDKDTLDGFFIREDAPPVLSKLMYRLFNKDLNEDDYFREHFNRGEYGLPALITPNATEGIASCIDSRNNFHQHLLNTKLINTDTNKTISITHQNFTSQDEILGALVGLSLTIKYVEDSDIQNRALNQAIRMIHFLSGAGKTPWWRPNFPDGTKMGNENGADGRAFAFALKSFAYEIAGKEFLLREYPALIKAPWCRTAFEGTEYACVSGIGNNEYRILRYLTAEALAISGQSVVFKDVGRELKMITSPYDWDTFYMLLYCALHDVEPASINFNYSKLALQLAQAPPNGTWQYRYDNVKTPEGWSAEFKWSATRISQNGETNECWAIGNYSGIDFMLLHNLACLLLKDYNSTFIQILSDKQQ
;
A
#
# COMPACT_ATOMS: atom_id res chain seq x y z
N MET A 1 -28.11 40.35 47.73
CA MET A 1 -27.86 39.06 47.07
C MET A 1 -27.31 39.36 45.68
N LEU A 2 -26.05 39.00 45.42
CA LEU A 2 -25.40 39.24 44.11
C LEU A 2 -25.76 38.12 43.12
N ASN A 3 -25.89 38.48 41.86
CA ASN A 3 -26.54 37.65 40.84
C ASN A 3 -25.59 36.57 40.27
N ALA A 4 -25.33 35.52 41.05
CA ALA A 4 -24.32 34.49 40.78
C ALA A 4 -24.50 33.73 39.44
N GLY A 5 -25.70 33.74 38.85
CA GLY A 5 -25.97 33.08 37.56
C GLY A 5 -25.29 33.73 36.35
N GLY A 6 -24.94 35.02 36.42
CA GLY A 6 -24.25 35.72 35.32
C GLY A 6 -22.79 35.28 35.17
N THR A 7 -22.06 35.23 36.28
CA THR A 7 -20.63 34.91 36.30
C THR A 7 -20.36 33.48 35.84
N LEU A 8 -21.20 32.51 36.23
CA LEU A 8 -21.06 31.11 35.82
C LEU A 8 -21.22 30.93 34.30
N ARG A 9 -22.17 31.66 33.67
CA ARG A 9 -22.36 31.61 32.21
C ARG A 9 -21.17 32.21 31.45
N LEU A 10 -20.59 33.30 31.95
CA LEU A 10 -19.37 33.87 31.38
C LEU A 10 -18.15 32.95 31.53
N ILE A 11 -18.01 32.26 32.67
CA ILE A 11 -16.93 31.29 32.89
C ILE A 11 -17.08 30.07 31.96
N ILE A 12 -18.29 29.55 31.78
CA ILE A 12 -18.55 28.44 30.85
C ILE A 12 -18.27 28.88 29.40
N LEU A 13 -18.70 30.07 28.99
CA LEU A 13 -18.44 30.58 27.64
C LEU A 13 -16.93 30.82 27.41
N ALA A 14 -16.23 31.36 28.40
CA ALA A 14 -14.78 31.55 28.34
C ALA A 14 -14.03 30.21 28.27
N LEU A 15 -14.45 29.20 29.03
CA LEU A 15 -13.91 27.83 28.95
C LEU A 15 -14.16 27.21 27.56
N PHE A 16 -15.32 27.40 26.94
CA PHE A 16 -15.54 26.92 25.56
C PHE A 16 -14.68 27.66 24.53
N ILE A 17 -14.28 28.91 24.78
CA ILE A 17 -13.37 29.65 23.90
C ILE A 17 -11.92 29.20 24.12
N THR A 18 -11.47 28.99 25.36
CA THR A 18 -10.08 28.58 25.66
C THR A 18 -9.82 27.09 25.46
N CYS A 19 -10.79 26.20 25.69
CA CYS A 19 -10.63 24.76 25.44
C CYS A 19 -10.58 24.40 23.95
N ASN A 20 -11.06 25.27 23.04
CA ASN A 20 -10.84 25.13 21.60
C ASN A 20 -9.46 25.64 21.13
N HIS A 21 -8.62 26.13 22.05
CA HIS A 21 -7.18 26.33 21.83
C HIS A 21 -6.33 25.15 22.32
N THR A 22 -6.82 23.91 22.18
CA THR A 22 -5.91 22.85 21.75
C THR A 22 -5.29 23.33 20.44
N ALA A 23 -4.03 23.74 20.48
CA ALA A 23 -3.37 24.33 19.31
C ALA A 23 -3.51 23.38 18.12
N ALA A 24 -4.30 23.80 17.13
CA ALA A 24 -4.36 23.10 15.87
C ALA A 24 -2.93 23.08 15.33
N GLN A 25 -2.40 21.89 15.03
CA GLN A 25 -1.08 21.75 14.42
C GLN A 25 -1.04 22.66 13.19
N ASP A 26 -0.14 23.63 13.19
CA ASP A 26 0.08 24.47 12.02
C ASP A 26 0.59 23.60 10.86
N SER A 27 0.48 24.11 9.63
CA SER A 27 0.92 23.34 8.47
C SER A 27 2.40 22.97 8.57
N ALA A 28 3.24 23.85 9.14
CA ALA A 28 4.66 23.62 9.36
C ALA A 28 4.93 22.33 10.16
N SER A 29 4.31 22.13 11.31
CA SER A 29 4.47 20.91 12.12
C SER A 29 4.01 19.63 11.39
N VAL A 30 3.05 19.74 10.47
CA VAL A 30 2.65 18.63 9.59
C VAL A 30 3.68 18.38 8.47
N HIS A 31 4.27 19.43 7.89
CA HIS A 31 5.37 19.30 6.92
C HIS A 31 6.66 18.75 7.57
N GLU A 32 6.92 19.06 8.84
CA GLU A 32 7.99 18.45 9.63
C GLU A 32 7.73 16.95 9.88
N LYS A 33 6.49 16.59 10.24
CA LYS A 33 6.05 15.19 10.36
C LYS A 33 6.29 14.41 9.05
N TYR A 34 5.98 15.01 7.89
CA TYR A 34 6.29 14.44 6.58
C TYR A 34 7.80 14.17 6.42
N ALA A 35 8.66 15.12 6.78
CA ALA A 35 10.11 14.93 6.69
C ALA A 35 10.61 13.80 7.61
N THR A 36 10.09 13.70 8.84
CA THR A 36 10.39 12.58 9.76
C THR A 36 9.98 11.24 9.16
N TYR A 37 8.77 11.16 8.60
CA TYR A 37 8.25 9.95 7.95
C TYR A 37 9.09 9.57 6.73
N ARG A 38 9.45 10.55 5.89
CA ARG A 38 10.28 10.35 4.70
C ARG A 38 11.66 9.80 5.02
N ASN A 39 12.27 10.27 6.11
CA ASN A 39 13.54 9.76 6.61
C ASN A 39 13.42 8.31 7.12
N ARG A 40 12.32 7.98 7.83
CA ARG A 40 12.06 6.64 8.35
C ARG A 40 11.89 5.56 7.27
N LEU A 41 11.57 5.92 6.03
CA LEU A 41 11.48 4.94 4.93
C LEU A 41 12.78 4.15 4.72
N GLN A 42 13.96 4.67 5.10
CA GLN A 42 15.24 3.95 4.99
C GLN A 42 15.27 2.62 5.79
N TYR A 43 14.38 2.45 6.77
CA TYR A 43 14.27 1.23 7.57
C TYR A 43 13.32 0.17 6.98
N PHE A 44 12.62 0.49 5.88
CA PHE A 44 11.53 -0.32 5.29
C PHE A 44 11.61 -0.50 3.78
N VAL A 45 12.35 0.35 3.07
CA VAL A 45 12.72 0.11 1.67
C VAL A 45 14.20 0.40 1.44
N VAL A 46 14.86 -0.51 0.72
CA VAL A 46 16.21 -0.31 0.18
C VAL A 46 16.06 -0.07 -1.32
N PHE A 47 16.42 1.13 -1.80
CA PHE A 47 16.38 1.43 -3.23
C PHE A 47 17.64 0.87 -3.91
N SER A 48 17.55 -0.37 -4.37
CA SER A 48 18.57 -1.08 -5.14
C SER A 48 17.92 -1.99 -6.19
N ASN A 49 18.72 -2.47 -7.15
CA ASN A 49 18.26 -3.44 -8.17
C ASN A 49 18.71 -4.88 -7.84
N GLU A 50 18.78 -5.21 -6.55
CA GLU A 50 18.92 -6.60 -6.08
C GLU A 50 17.54 -7.14 -5.65
N PRO A 51 17.35 -8.46 -5.50
CA PRO A 51 16.10 -9.02 -4.99
C PRO A 51 15.66 -8.36 -3.68
N GLY A 52 14.39 -7.98 -3.54
CA GLY A 52 13.85 -7.20 -2.42
C GLY A 52 14.15 -5.70 -2.46
N GLY A 53 15.05 -5.24 -3.34
CA GLY A 53 15.30 -3.82 -3.56
C GLY A 53 14.13 -3.13 -4.26
N GLY A 54 13.69 -1.98 -3.76
CA GLY A 54 12.52 -1.26 -4.25
C GLY A 54 11.17 -1.78 -3.75
N LEU A 55 11.13 -2.90 -3.00
CA LEU A 55 9.93 -3.34 -2.30
C LEU A 55 9.77 -2.63 -0.95
N LEU A 56 8.54 -2.28 -0.59
CA LEU A 56 8.20 -1.80 0.75
C LEU A 56 7.96 -2.98 1.69
N ALA A 57 8.77 -3.11 2.74
CA ALA A 57 8.52 -4.05 3.84
C ALA A 57 7.29 -3.63 4.66
N ASN A 58 6.51 -4.62 5.09
CA ASN A 58 5.29 -4.46 5.86
C ASN A 58 5.56 -4.10 7.31
N ILE A 59 6.34 -4.94 7.99
CA ILE A 59 6.53 -4.89 9.43
C ILE A 59 8.03 -5.04 9.69
N ARG A 60 8.51 -4.39 10.74
CA ARG A 60 9.88 -4.53 11.23
C ARG A 60 9.84 -4.64 12.73
N ASN A 61 10.67 -5.50 13.30
CA ASN A 61 10.74 -5.76 14.73
C ASN A 61 9.37 -6.20 15.31
N ARG A 62 8.74 -7.19 14.67
CA ARG A 62 7.44 -7.76 15.07
C ARG A 62 7.48 -8.36 16.50
N ASN A 63 6.34 -8.78 17.04
CA ASN A 63 6.25 -9.48 18.32
C ASN A 63 5.34 -10.71 18.24
N VAL A 64 5.80 -11.73 17.51
CA VAL A 64 5.01 -12.94 17.18
C VAL A 64 4.70 -13.79 18.43
N TRP A 65 5.50 -13.73 19.50
CA TRP A 65 5.19 -14.40 20.77
C TRP A 65 3.89 -13.93 21.44
N LEU A 66 3.46 -12.72 21.10
CA LEU A 66 2.27 -12.09 21.65
C LEU A 66 1.18 -11.94 20.59
N ASP A 67 1.49 -11.66 19.32
CA ASP A 67 0.51 -11.66 18.22
C ASP A 67 -0.03 -13.08 17.93
N PRO A 68 -1.26 -13.44 18.34
CA PRO A 68 -1.84 -14.75 18.10
C PRO A 68 -2.60 -14.72 16.76
N ASP A 69 -1.90 -14.29 15.70
CA ASP A 69 -2.47 -13.76 14.45
C ASP A 69 -3.19 -14.79 13.56
N GLY A 70 -3.44 -16.00 14.04
CA GLY A 70 -3.97 -17.12 13.24
C GLY A 70 -2.97 -17.68 12.21
N VAL A 71 -1.96 -16.91 11.83
CA VAL A 71 -0.68 -17.42 11.34
C VAL A 71 -0.08 -18.21 12.49
N TYR A 72 -0.21 -19.53 12.43
CA TYR A 72 0.36 -20.44 13.42
C TYR A 72 1.85 -20.15 13.61
N PRO A 73 2.38 -20.16 14.84
CA PRO A 73 3.83 -20.15 15.05
C PRO A 73 4.40 -21.34 14.29
N SER A 74 5.20 -21.05 13.27
CA SER A 74 5.50 -21.97 12.16
C SER A 74 6.49 -23.09 12.51
N GLY A 75 6.84 -23.20 13.80
CA GLY A 75 7.64 -24.28 14.39
C GLY A 75 9.13 -23.97 14.52
N ASP A 76 9.68 -23.19 13.59
CA ASP A 76 11.13 -22.91 13.46
C ASP A 76 11.42 -21.39 13.37
N GLU A 77 10.80 -20.60 14.25
CA GLU A 77 10.84 -19.13 14.16
C GLU A 77 12.14 -18.52 14.74
N ILE A 78 12.71 -17.58 13.99
CA ILE A 78 13.98 -16.89 14.25
C ILE A 78 13.73 -15.71 15.21
N ASP A 79 14.73 -15.34 16.01
CA ASP A 79 14.57 -14.42 17.14
C ASP A 79 13.70 -13.18 16.84
N TYR A 80 12.59 -13.11 17.57
CA TYR A 80 11.26 -12.77 17.07
C TYR A 80 11.00 -11.26 16.97
N HIS A 81 12.00 -10.47 17.37
CA HIS A 81 12.00 -9.02 17.39
C HIS A 81 13.05 -8.42 16.46
N LEU A 82 13.77 -9.27 15.73
CA LEU A 82 14.88 -8.90 14.86
C LEU A 82 14.52 -9.08 13.38
N SER A 83 13.24 -9.29 13.07
CA SER A 83 12.77 -9.58 11.72
C SER A 83 12.31 -8.36 10.93
N ILE A 84 12.29 -8.53 9.61
CA ILE A 84 11.60 -7.67 8.65
C ILE A 84 10.67 -8.55 7.79
N THR A 85 9.41 -8.13 7.64
CA THR A 85 8.34 -8.90 6.99
C THR A 85 7.95 -8.24 5.68
N PHE A 86 7.87 -9.01 4.60
CA PHE A 86 7.25 -8.65 3.32
C PHE A 86 5.93 -9.44 3.15
N GLY A 87 4.95 -8.85 2.47
CA GLY A 87 3.67 -9.52 2.21
C GLY A 87 2.62 -8.61 1.56
N GLN A 88 1.75 -9.17 0.71
CA GLN A 88 0.89 -8.42 -0.23
C GLN A 88 1.63 -7.22 -0.86
N THR A 89 2.87 -7.45 -1.29
CA THR A 89 3.88 -6.40 -1.37
C THR A 89 3.61 -5.44 -2.51
N HIS A 90 2.80 -5.82 -3.50
CA HIS A 90 2.39 -4.96 -4.61
C HIS A 90 1.37 -3.88 -4.21
N THR A 91 0.42 -4.16 -3.29
CA THR A 91 -0.38 -3.07 -2.67
C THR A 91 0.57 -2.07 -2.02
N ARG A 92 1.48 -2.58 -1.17
CA ARG A 92 2.38 -1.75 -0.35
C ARG A 92 3.34 -0.91 -1.16
N THR A 93 3.94 -1.53 -2.16
CA THR A 93 4.88 -0.92 -3.10
C THR A 93 4.17 0.01 -4.09
N GLY A 94 2.90 -0.24 -4.43
CA GLY A 94 2.05 0.70 -5.16
C GLY A 94 1.87 2.03 -4.45
N TYR A 95 1.47 2.01 -3.18
CA TYR A 95 1.34 3.24 -2.39
C TYR A 95 2.69 3.96 -2.18
N LEU A 96 3.80 3.21 -2.02
CA LEU A 96 5.15 3.79 -2.03
C LEU A 96 5.45 4.50 -3.35
N LEU A 97 5.19 3.85 -4.49
CA LEU A 97 5.40 4.42 -5.81
C LEU A 97 4.58 5.71 -6.00
N GLY A 98 3.31 5.71 -5.58
CA GLY A 98 2.45 6.91 -5.61
C GLY A 98 2.99 8.03 -4.72
N THR A 99 3.52 7.70 -3.56
CA THR A 99 4.17 8.66 -2.65
C THR A 99 5.41 9.29 -3.29
N LEU A 100 6.28 8.48 -3.91
CA LEU A 100 7.49 8.97 -4.58
C LEU A 100 7.16 9.79 -5.84
N ALA A 101 6.18 9.38 -6.65
CA ALA A 101 5.74 10.12 -7.84
C ALA A 101 5.16 11.49 -7.49
N THR A 102 4.36 11.57 -6.43
CA THR A 102 3.80 12.84 -5.95
C THR A 102 4.85 13.70 -5.22
N GLU A 103 5.80 13.10 -4.48
CA GLU A 103 6.97 13.80 -3.92
C GLU A 103 7.83 14.40 -5.04
N TYR A 104 8.12 13.66 -6.11
CA TYR A 104 8.87 14.12 -7.27
C TYR A 104 8.25 15.41 -7.86
N ALA A 105 6.93 15.42 -8.07
CA ALA A 105 6.23 16.58 -8.62
C ALA A 105 6.30 17.80 -7.69
N LEU A 106 6.16 17.60 -6.37
CA LEU A 106 6.28 18.70 -5.39
C LEU A 106 7.71 19.26 -5.30
N LEU A 107 8.73 18.39 -5.35
CA LEU A 107 10.14 18.80 -5.39
C LEU A 107 10.47 19.57 -6.67
N LYS A 108 9.89 19.16 -7.81
CA LYS A 108 9.98 19.88 -9.09
C LYS A 108 9.31 21.26 -9.02
N GLN A 109 8.12 21.37 -8.44
CA GLN A 109 7.44 22.64 -8.19
C GLN A 109 8.26 23.56 -7.27
N ALA A 110 8.98 23.00 -6.29
CA ALA A 110 9.87 23.73 -5.40
C ALA A 110 11.21 24.13 -6.02
N GLY A 111 11.52 23.71 -7.26
CA GLY A 111 12.83 23.91 -7.87
C GLY A 111 13.95 23.04 -7.27
N ASN A 112 13.62 22.06 -6.43
CA ASN A 112 14.60 21.18 -5.78
C ASN A 112 15.02 20.01 -6.71
N THR A 113 15.72 20.38 -7.79
CA THR A 113 16.14 19.46 -8.86
C THR A 113 17.01 18.31 -8.35
N THR A 114 17.94 18.56 -7.42
CA THR A 114 18.81 17.52 -6.84
C THR A 114 17.99 16.46 -6.10
N ARG A 115 17.05 16.86 -5.24
CA ARG A 115 16.23 15.90 -4.50
C ARG A 115 15.22 15.22 -5.41
N ALA A 116 14.64 15.94 -6.37
CA ALA A 116 13.76 15.36 -7.39
C ALA A 116 14.47 14.26 -8.20
N GLU A 117 15.74 14.46 -8.60
CA GLU A 117 16.51 13.44 -9.32
C GLU A 117 16.80 12.21 -8.45
N ILE A 118 17.06 12.38 -7.14
CA ILE A 118 17.15 11.24 -6.22
C ILE A 118 15.81 10.49 -6.17
N THR A 119 14.69 11.20 -5.97
CA THR A 119 13.35 10.60 -5.94
C THR A 119 12.99 9.90 -7.25
N LYS A 120 13.44 10.42 -8.40
CA LYS A 120 13.30 9.76 -9.70
C LYS A 120 14.02 8.42 -9.77
N ASN A 121 15.23 8.32 -9.22
CA ASN A 121 15.98 7.06 -9.17
C ASN A 121 15.38 6.05 -8.17
N GLU A 122 14.75 6.53 -7.09
CA GLU A 122 13.95 5.71 -6.18
C GLU A 122 12.72 5.13 -6.90
N ILE A 123 12.01 5.93 -7.71
CA ILE A 123 10.90 5.49 -8.57
C ILE A 123 11.36 4.41 -9.56
N VAL A 124 12.52 4.59 -10.22
CA VAL A 124 13.09 3.57 -11.12
C VAL A 124 13.36 2.26 -10.37
N SER A 125 13.89 2.32 -9.15
CA SER A 125 14.14 1.14 -8.31
C SER A 125 12.85 0.39 -7.93
N VAL A 126 11.75 1.11 -7.73
CA VAL A 126 10.43 0.51 -7.47
C VAL A 126 9.86 -0.15 -8.74
N LEU A 127 10.02 0.48 -9.90
CA LEU A 127 9.63 -0.13 -11.19
C LEU A 127 10.52 -1.34 -11.56
N ASP A 128 11.81 -1.32 -11.19
CA ASP A 128 12.68 -2.50 -11.27
C ASP A 128 12.11 -3.67 -10.45
N ALA A 129 11.59 -3.41 -9.24
CA ALA A 129 10.97 -4.44 -8.42
C ALA A 129 9.73 -5.07 -9.10
N PHE A 130 8.85 -4.25 -9.68
CA PHE A 130 7.70 -4.74 -10.45
C PHE A 130 8.14 -5.62 -11.64
N ASP A 131 9.14 -5.20 -12.43
CA ASP A 131 9.67 -6.03 -13.53
C ASP A 131 10.32 -7.33 -13.04
N ARG A 132 11.04 -7.33 -11.91
CA ARG A 132 11.64 -8.55 -11.34
C ARG A 132 10.59 -9.53 -10.79
N THR A 133 9.44 -9.04 -10.31
CA THR A 133 8.30 -9.87 -9.91
C THR A 133 7.51 -10.44 -11.09
N ASP A 134 7.56 -9.81 -12.27
CA ASP A 134 6.95 -10.31 -13.52
C ASP A 134 7.80 -11.44 -14.13
N LEU A 135 9.12 -11.29 -14.14
CA LEU A 135 10.08 -12.26 -14.67
C LEU A 135 10.25 -13.46 -13.72
N CYS A 136 9.28 -14.37 -13.67
CA CYS A 136 9.25 -15.43 -12.66
C CYS A 136 8.92 -16.86 -13.14
N GLU A 137 8.44 -17.10 -14.36
CA GLU A 137 8.17 -18.48 -14.80
C GLU A 137 9.44 -19.31 -15.05
N SER A 138 10.56 -18.65 -15.34
CA SER A 138 11.89 -19.27 -15.41
C SER A 138 12.43 -19.72 -14.05
N LYS A 139 11.85 -19.21 -12.95
CA LYS A 139 12.22 -19.53 -11.58
C LYS A 139 11.37 -20.70 -11.05
N ALA A 140 11.67 -21.12 -9.82
CA ALA A 140 10.82 -22.06 -9.10
C ALA A 140 9.42 -21.47 -8.90
N PRO A 141 8.33 -22.26 -9.00
CA PRO A 141 8.28 -23.70 -9.28
C PRO A 141 8.20 -24.12 -10.76
N TRP A 142 7.99 -23.23 -11.74
CA TRP A 142 7.69 -23.68 -13.11
C TRP A 142 8.91 -24.02 -13.97
N PHE A 143 10.06 -23.41 -13.68
CA PHE A 143 11.33 -23.64 -14.38
C PHE A 143 11.18 -23.67 -15.91
N LYS A 144 10.42 -22.72 -16.47
CA LYS A 144 10.24 -22.57 -17.91
C LYS A 144 11.54 -22.10 -18.55
N ASP A 145 11.77 -22.48 -19.81
CA ASP A 145 12.94 -21.99 -20.57
C ASP A 145 12.92 -20.46 -20.78
N LYS A 146 11.75 -19.82 -20.61
CA LYS A 146 11.50 -18.39 -20.81
C LYS A 146 10.33 -17.91 -19.95
N ASP A 147 10.45 -16.70 -19.43
CA ASP A 147 9.34 -15.88 -18.96
C ASP A 147 8.55 -15.39 -20.19
N THR A 148 7.24 -15.64 -20.24
CA THR A 148 6.40 -15.47 -21.46
C THR A 148 4.97 -15.01 -21.19
N LEU A 149 4.50 -15.11 -19.96
CA LEU A 149 3.26 -14.51 -19.49
C LEU A 149 3.56 -13.10 -18.99
N ASP A 150 3.72 -12.18 -19.93
CA ASP A 150 3.86 -10.75 -19.66
C ASP A 150 2.68 -10.24 -18.81
N GLY A 151 2.96 -9.89 -17.54
CA GLY A 151 2.01 -9.59 -16.47
C GLY A 151 1.80 -10.71 -15.42
N PHE A 152 2.59 -11.78 -15.40
CA PHE A 152 2.49 -12.85 -14.42
C PHE A 152 3.37 -12.56 -13.18
N PHE A 153 2.77 -11.88 -12.21
CA PHE A 153 3.48 -11.41 -11.03
C PHE A 153 3.47 -12.41 -9.85
N ILE A 154 4.65 -12.65 -9.26
CA ILE A 154 4.78 -13.18 -7.89
C ILE A 154 4.74 -12.03 -6.87
N ARG A 155 4.07 -12.23 -5.72
CA ARG A 155 3.81 -11.17 -4.72
C ARG A 155 5.04 -10.43 -4.21
N GLU A 156 6.19 -11.09 -4.21
CA GLU A 156 7.43 -10.60 -3.62
C GLU A 156 8.64 -11.22 -4.33
N ASP A 157 9.74 -10.47 -4.39
CA ASP A 157 11.06 -10.97 -4.77
C ASP A 157 12.10 -10.80 -3.65
N ALA A 158 11.64 -10.52 -2.43
CA ALA A 158 12.49 -10.34 -1.26
C ALA A 158 13.20 -11.66 -0.91
N PRO A 159 14.53 -11.64 -0.72
CA PRO A 159 15.27 -12.85 -0.40
C PRO A 159 15.07 -13.19 1.08
N PRO A 160 14.78 -14.46 1.44
CA PRO A 160 14.65 -14.90 2.84
C PRO A 160 15.93 -14.76 3.69
N VAL A 161 17.05 -14.40 3.07
CA VAL A 161 18.25 -13.89 3.75
C VAL A 161 18.65 -12.59 3.06
N LEU A 162 18.70 -11.49 3.81
CA LEU A 162 19.08 -10.18 3.31
C LEU A 162 20.50 -10.20 2.73
N SER A 163 20.68 -9.50 1.61
CA SER A 163 22.03 -9.24 1.11
C SER A 163 22.83 -8.40 2.12
N LYS A 164 24.16 -8.44 2.03
CA LYS A 164 25.04 -7.57 2.84
C LYS A 164 24.74 -6.08 2.61
N LEU A 165 24.26 -5.71 1.43
CA LEU A 165 23.86 -4.34 1.11
C LEU A 165 22.55 -3.98 1.83
N MET A 166 21.51 -4.82 1.67
CA MET A 166 20.21 -4.62 2.33
C MET A 166 20.33 -4.56 3.85
N TYR A 167 21.00 -5.55 4.46
CA TYR A 167 21.23 -5.59 5.91
C TYR A 167 21.90 -4.31 6.43
N ARG A 168 22.94 -3.83 5.74
CA ARG A 168 23.65 -2.60 6.12
C ARG A 168 22.77 -1.35 5.97
N LEU A 169 21.94 -1.29 4.93
CA LEU A 169 21.09 -0.12 4.67
C LEU A 169 19.87 -0.08 5.58
N PHE A 170 19.20 -1.22 5.81
CA PHE A 170 18.11 -1.33 6.77
C PHE A 170 18.54 -1.09 8.23
N ASN A 171 19.81 -1.28 8.58
CA ASN A 171 20.36 -1.00 9.90
C ASN A 171 21.22 0.27 9.93
N LYS A 172 21.15 1.11 8.90
CA LYS A 172 21.91 2.36 8.81
C LYS A 172 21.48 3.31 9.95
N ASP A 173 22.46 3.92 10.60
CA ASP A 173 22.30 4.86 11.71
C ASP A 173 21.69 4.27 13.01
N LEU A 174 21.60 2.94 13.14
CA LEU A 174 21.26 2.24 14.40
C LEU A 174 22.53 1.80 15.14
N ASN A 175 22.51 1.80 16.48
CA ASN A 175 23.63 1.28 17.26
C ASN A 175 23.63 -0.26 17.28
N GLU A 176 24.79 -0.88 17.51
CA GLU A 176 24.91 -2.35 17.60
C GLU A 176 24.13 -2.94 18.80
N ASP A 177 23.78 -2.11 19.78
CA ASP A 177 22.98 -2.44 20.97
C ASP A 177 21.49 -2.02 20.87
N ASP A 178 21.06 -1.38 19.78
CA ASP A 178 19.66 -0.91 19.57
C ASP A 178 18.73 -2.07 19.16
N TYR A 179 18.73 -3.13 19.94
CA TYR A 179 17.78 -4.22 19.83
C TYR A 179 16.40 -3.79 20.35
N PHE A 180 15.34 -4.32 19.75
CA PHE A 180 13.95 -3.99 20.11
C PHE A 180 13.67 -4.21 21.60
N ARG A 181 14.28 -5.25 22.20
CA ARG A 181 14.17 -5.53 23.64
C ARG A 181 14.69 -4.37 24.50
N GLU A 182 15.74 -3.68 24.08
CA GLU A 182 16.30 -2.58 24.85
C GLU A 182 15.48 -1.29 24.68
N HIS A 183 14.96 -1.01 23.48
CA HIS A 183 13.92 0.00 23.31
C HIS A 183 12.68 -0.30 24.17
N PHE A 184 12.25 -1.56 24.23
CA PHE A 184 11.15 -2.00 25.10
C PHE A 184 11.44 -1.74 26.58
N ASN A 185 12.64 -2.11 27.06
CA ASN A 185 13.08 -1.86 28.45
C ASN A 185 13.12 -0.35 28.79
N ARG A 186 13.38 0.52 27.80
CA ARG A 186 13.44 1.98 27.93
C ARG A 186 12.08 2.68 27.71
N GLY A 187 11.07 1.98 27.21
CA GLY A 187 9.78 2.55 26.82
C GLY A 187 9.81 3.36 25.51
N GLU A 188 10.83 3.13 24.67
CA GLU A 188 11.09 3.84 23.42
C GLU A 188 10.37 3.19 22.23
N TYR A 189 9.04 3.18 22.30
CA TYR A 189 8.23 2.49 21.31
C TYR A 189 8.17 3.23 19.95
N GLY A 190 7.88 2.48 18.90
CA GLY A 190 7.84 2.98 17.52
C GLY A 190 9.19 3.37 16.93
N LEU A 191 10.31 3.23 17.64
CA LEU A 191 11.64 3.43 17.07
C LEU A 191 12.09 2.20 16.24
N PRO A 192 12.81 2.41 15.11
CA PRO A 192 13.40 1.32 14.35
C PRO A 192 14.52 0.67 15.17
N ALA A 193 14.47 -0.66 15.33
CA ALA A 193 15.49 -1.42 16.04
C ALA A 193 16.27 -2.32 15.09
N LEU A 194 17.45 -2.79 15.51
CA LEU A 194 18.34 -3.63 14.70
C LEU A 194 17.61 -4.92 14.26
N ILE A 195 17.69 -5.23 12.96
CA ILE A 195 17.23 -6.51 12.40
C ILE A 195 18.42 -7.41 12.05
N THR A 196 18.26 -8.73 12.09
CA THR A 196 19.30 -9.71 11.70
C THR A 196 19.16 -10.11 10.22
N PRO A 197 20.26 -10.46 9.53
CA PRO A 197 20.21 -10.68 8.07
C PRO A 197 19.43 -11.93 7.68
N ASN A 198 19.31 -12.90 8.59
CA ASN A 198 18.59 -14.16 8.40
C ASN A 198 17.13 -14.11 8.87
N ALA A 199 16.63 -12.98 9.39
CA ALA A 199 15.26 -12.83 9.87
C ALA A 199 14.40 -12.06 8.85
N THR A 200 14.32 -12.55 7.61
CA THR A 200 13.36 -12.04 6.62
C THR A 200 12.15 -12.95 6.58
N GLU A 201 10.99 -12.44 7.02
CA GLU A 201 9.71 -13.10 6.84
C GLU A 201 9.18 -12.78 5.45
N GLY A 202 8.97 -13.80 4.63
CA GLY A 202 8.43 -13.68 3.28
C GLY A 202 7.75 -14.97 2.84
N ILE A 203 6.80 -14.85 1.92
CA ILE A 203 6.09 -15.92 1.23
C ILE A 203 7.08 -16.87 0.50
N ALA A 204 8.29 -16.42 0.16
CA ALA A 204 9.38 -17.23 -0.38
C ALA A 204 10.35 -17.81 0.68
N SER A 205 9.90 -18.73 1.55
CA SER A 205 10.80 -19.48 2.48
C SER A 205 11.14 -20.90 1.98
N CYS A 206 11.92 -21.76 2.65
CA CYS A 206 13.12 -21.68 3.53
C CYS A 206 14.16 -22.72 2.98
N ILE A 207 15.23 -23.16 3.69
CA ILE A 207 16.38 -23.88 3.05
C ILE A 207 16.57 -25.37 3.46
N ASP A 208 16.70 -26.29 2.49
CA ASP A 208 17.16 -27.68 2.73
C ASP A 208 18.68 -27.76 2.98
N SER A 209 19.12 -28.90 3.52
CA SER A 209 20.48 -29.18 4.01
C SER A 209 21.62 -29.13 2.97
N ARG A 210 21.36 -28.64 1.75
CA ARG A 210 22.36 -28.33 0.71
C ARG A 210 22.22 -26.91 0.13
N ASN A 211 21.47 -26.01 0.78
CA ASN A 211 21.03 -24.67 0.31
C ASN A 211 19.84 -24.65 -0.70
N ASN A 212 18.67 -25.29 -0.43
CA ASN A 212 17.49 -25.25 -1.37
C ASN A 212 16.07 -24.86 -0.79
N PHE A 213 15.40 -23.88 -1.42
CA PHE A 213 13.96 -23.44 -1.36
C PHE A 213 12.75 -24.36 -1.01
N HIS A 214 12.17 -24.39 0.21
CA HIS A 214 10.74 -24.76 0.53
C HIS A 214 10.16 -24.11 1.84
N GLN A 215 9.00 -23.40 1.83
CA GLN A 215 8.28 -22.87 3.03
C GLN A 215 7.45 -23.99 3.68
N HIS A 216 7.24 -23.97 5.00
CA HIS A 216 6.73 -25.15 5.71
C HIS A 216 5.34 -25.61 5.21
N LEU A 217 5.22 -26.91 4.93
CA LEU A 217 4.07 -27.55 4.28
C LEU A 217 2.79 -27.49 5.13
N LEU A 218 1.82 -26.65 4.75
CA LEU A 218 0.41 -26.81 5.13
C LEU A 218 -0.35 -27.63 4.07
N ASN A 219 -0.21 -28.95 4.16
CA ASN A 219 -1.21 -29.96 3.77
C ASN A 219 -1.68 -30.11 2.29
N THR A 220 -0.86 -29.80 1.29
CA THR A 220 -1.04 -30.35 -0.08
C THR A 220 0.22 -31.04 -0.61
N LYS A 221 0.31 -32.37 -0.42
CA LYS A 221 1.35 -33.20 -1.03
C LYS A 221 1.02 -33.52 -2.50
N LEU A 222 1.64 -32.81 -3.44
CA LEU A 222 1.80 -33.29 -4.81
C LEU A 222 3.19 -33.90 -4.96
N ILE A 223 3.25 -35.22 -5.13
CA ILE A 223 4.49 -35.97 -5.33
C ILE A 223 4.83 -35.91 -6.82
N ASN A 224 5.89 -35.21 -7.19
CA ASN A 224 6.51 -35.36 -8.50
C ASN A 224 7.30 -36.68 -8.51
N THR A 225 6.82 -37.66 -9.28
CA THR A 225 7.31 -39.06 -9.26
C THR A 225 8.75 -39.21 -9.73
N ASP A 226 9.28 -38.26 -10.49
CA ASP A 226 10.49 -38.47 -11.30
C ASP A 226 11.76 -37.91 -10.65
N THR A 227 11.64 -37.13 -9.57
CA THR A 227 12.80 -36.41 -8.98
C THR A 227 12.98 -36.57 -7.46
N ASN A 228 12.03 -37.20 -6.75
CA ASN A 228 12.03 -37.31 -5.28
C ASN A 228 12.12 -35.95 -4.54
N LYS A 229 11.90 -34.82 -5.23
CA LYS A 229 11.91 -33.47 -4.65
C LYS A 229 10.50 -33.06 -4.24
N THR A 230 10.33 -32.79 -2.95
CA THR A 230 9.11 -32.17 -2.41
C THR A 230 9.17 -30.66 -2.68
N ILE A 231 8.42 -30.17 -3.66
CA ILE A 231 8.24 -28.73 -3.88
C ILE A 231 6.87 -28.35 -3.34
N SER A 232 6.86 -27.74 -2.15
CA SER A 232 5.65 -27.15 -1.57
C SER A 232 5.45 -25.77 -2.17
N ILE A 233 4.44 -25.62 -3.02
CA ILE A 233 3.97 -24.31 -3.48
C ILE A 233 2.76 -24.01 -2.60
N THR A 234 2.95 -23.18 -1.58
CA THR A 234 1.81 -22.58 -0.87
C THR A 234 1.01 -21.76 -1.88
N HIS A 235 -0.31 -21.80 -1.80
CA HIS A 235 -1.19 -21.23 -2.83
C HIS A 235 -1.08 -19.68 -2.96
N GLN A 236 -0.32 -19.03 -2.09
CA GLN A 236 -0.33 -17.59 -1.83
C GLN A 236 0.80 -16.79 -2.49
N ASN A 237 1.54 -17.35 -3.45
CA ASN A 237 2.71 -16.67 -4.05
C ASN A 237 2.37 -15.69 -5.19
N PHE A 238 1.09 -15.53 -5.54
CA PHE A 238 0.61 -14.81 -6.72
C PHE A 238 -0.08 -13.51 -6.38
N THR A 239 0.21 -12.48 -7.16
CA THR A 239 -0.44 -11.17 -7.01
C THR A 239 -1.95 -11.30 -7.19
N SER A 240 -2.69 -10.96 -6.15
CA SER A 240 -4.16 -11.01 -6.14
C SER A 240 -4.79 -9.70 -6.64
N GLN A 241 -6.10 -9.71 -6.86
CA GLN A 241 -6.85 -8.53 -7.37
C GLN A 241 -6.71 -7.26 -6.50
N ASP A 242 -6.57 -7.42 -5.18
CA ASP A 242 -6.33 -6.34 -4.20
C ASP A 242 -4.92 -5.75 -4.31
N GLU A 243 -3.94 -6.62 -4.56
CA GLU A 243 -2.58 -6.19 -4.84
C GLU A 243 -2.44 -5.43 -6.16
N ILE A 244 -3.19 -5.84 -7.19
CA ILE A 244 -3.20 -5.12 -8.47
C ILE A 244 -3.90 -3.77 -8.32
N LEU A 245 -5.05 -3.68 -7.65
CA LEU A 245 -5.71 -2.40 -7.43
C LEU A 245 -4.83 -1.41 -6.63
N GLY A 246 -4.18 -1.87 -5.56
CA GLY A 246 -3.21 -1.07 -4.82
C GLY A 246 -1.96 -0.69 -5.62
N ALA A 247 -1.41 -1.59 -6.44
CA ALA A 247 -0.31 -1.28 -7.36
C ALA A 247 -0.70 -0.20 -8.38
N LEU A 248 -1.93 -0.28 -8.91
CA LEU A 248 -2.45 0.68 -9.87
C LEU A 248 -2.61 2.09 -9.29
N VAL A 249 -2.80 2.27 -7.97
CA VAL A 249 -2.74 3.61 -7.33
C VAL A 249 -1.42 4.30 -7.65
N GLY A 250 -0.30 3.61 -7.41
CA GLY A 250 1.04 4.14 -7.64
C GLY A 250 1.38 4.32 -9.11
N LEU A 251 1.03 3.35 -9.94
CA LEU A 251 1.28 3.39 -11.38
C LEU A 251 0.51 4.54 -12.04
N SER A 252 -0.75 4.77 -11.66
CA SER A 252 -1.56 5.90 -12.15
C SER A 252 -0.95 7.25 -11.80
N LEU A 253 -0.53 7.41 -10.53
CA LEU A 253 0.13 8.64 -10.07
C LEU A 253 1.50 8.85 -10.75
N THR A 254 2.23 7.77 -11.06
CA THR A 254 3.49 7.83 -11.80
C THR A 254 3.29 8.32 -13.23
N ILE A 255 2.30 7.76 -13.94
CA ILE A 255 1.90 8.20 -15.28
C ILE A 255 1.50 9.69 -15.26
N LYS A 256 0.74 10.12 -14.23
CA LYS A 256 0.23 11.50 -14.10
C LYS A 256 1.31 12.53 -13.77
N TYR A 257 2.23 12.23 -12.85
CA TYR A 257 3.04 13.24 -12.17
C TYR A 257 4.55 13.19 -12.43
N VAL A 258 5.08 12.11 -13.03
CA VAL A 258 6.52 12.03 -13.33
C VAL A 258 6.79 12.55 -14.75
N GLU A 259 7.44 13.70 -14.85
CA GLU A 259 7.86 14.35 -16.11
C GLU A 259 9.08 13.65 -16.77
N ASP A 260 9.01 12.34 -16.94
CA ASP A 260 10.03 11.50 -17.59
C ASP A 260 9.33 10.42 -18.43
N SER A 261 9.45 10.52 -19.75
CA SER A 261 8.67 9.69 -20.68
C SER A 261 8.98 8.20 -20.56
N ASP A 262 10.21 7.83 -20.21
CA ASP A 262 10.61 6.44 -20.14
C ASP A 262 10.03 5.80 -18.86
N ILE A 263 10.01 6.55 -17.76
CA ILE A 263 9.35 6.16 -16.51
C ILE A 263 7.83 6.08 -16.69
N GLN A 264 7.21 7.06 -17.34
CA GLN A 264 5.76 7.05 -17.64
C GLN A 264 5.38 5.84 -18.49
N ASN A 265 6.11 5.59 -19.59
CA ASN A 265 5.87 4.43 -20.46
C ASN A 265 6.07 3.10 -19.73
N ARG A 266 7.06 3.02 -18.83
CA ARG A 266 7.29 1.82 -18.01
C ARG A 266 6.15 1.57 -17.02
N ALA A 267 5.68 2.62 -16.34
CA ALA A 267 4.53 2.53 -15.43
C ALA A 267 3.23 2.19 -16.17
N LEU A 268 3.01 2.77 -17.35
CA LEU A 268 1.92 2.44 -18.26
C LEU A 268 1.94 0.95 -18.65
N ASN A 269 3.09 0.45 -19.13
CA ASN A 269 3.24 -0.96 -19.49
C ASN A 269 3.00 -1.88 -18.30
N GLN A 270 3.52 -1.55 -17.11
CA GLN A 270 3.24 -2.30 -15.87
C GLN A 270 1.74 -2.34 -15.54
N ALA A 271 1.05 -1.20 -15.59
CA ALA A 271 -0.39 -1.13 -15.32
C ALA A 271 -1.21 -2.00 -16.30
N ILE A 272 -0.93 -1.91 -17.60
CA ILE A 272 -1.64 -2.69 -18.61
C ILE A 272 -1.34 -4.19 -18.48
N ARG A 273 -0.12 -4.59 -18.12
CA ARG A 273 0.26 -5.99 -17.89
C ARG A 273 -0.49 -6.61 -16.70
N MET A 274 -0.59 -5.91 -15.58
CA MET A 274 -1.40 -6.35 -14.43
C MET A 274 -2.87 -6.53 -14.79
N ILE A 275 -3.46 -5.58 -15.52
CA ILE A 275 -4.86 -5.65 -15.96
C ILE A 275 -5.07 -6.79 -16.98
N HIS A 276 -4.11 -6.98 -17.90
CA HIS A 276 -4.10 -8.07 -18.87
C HIS A 276 -4.05 -9.46 -18.21
N PHE A 277 -3.22 -9.61 -17.17
CA PHE A 277 -3.16 -10.83 -16.36
C PHE A 277 -4.49 -11.13 -15.66
N LEU A 278 -5.09 -10.14 -14.95
CA LEU A 278 -6.43 -10.31 -14.37
C LEU A 278 -7.48 -10.66 -15.42
N SER A 279 -7.38 -10.12 -16.63
CA SER A 279 -8.30 -10.45 -17.73
C SER A 279 -8.24 -11.91 -18.19
N GLY A 280 -7.20 -12.66 -17.77
CA GLY A 280 -6.98 -14.07 -18.07
C GLY A 280 -5.91 -14.33 -19.14
N ALA A 281 -5.08 -13.32 -19.48
CA ALA A 281 -3.99 -13.39 -20.46
C ALA A 281 -4.34 -14.13 -21.78
N GLY A 282 -5.58 -13.96 -22.25
CA GLY A 282 -6.11 -14.61 -23.46
C GLY A 282 -6.49 -16.09 -23.33
N LYS A 283 -6.18 -16.74 -22.20
CA LYS A 283 -6.54 -18.14 -21.92
C LYS A 283 -7.97 -18.31 -21.39
N THR A 284 -8.52 -17.30 -20.69
CA THR A 284 -9.94 -17.27 -20.29
C THR A 284 -10.54 -15.88 -20.53
N PRO A 285 -11.77 -15.76 -21.08
CA PRO A 285 -12.45 -14.48 -21.21
C PRO A 285 -13.33 -14.20 -19.97
N TRP A 286 -12.83 -14.43 -18.75
CA TRP A 286 -13.67 -14.44 -17.55
C TRP A 286 -13.10 -13.65 -16.37
N TRP A 287 -12.12 -12.76 -16.60
CA TRP A 287 -11.42 -12.01 -15.55
C TRP A 287 -10.89 -12.92 -14.44
N ARG A 288 -10.19 -13.96 -14.89
CA ARG A 288 -9.56 -14.96 -14.02
C ARG A 288 -8.22 -15.35 -14.62
N PRO A 289 -7.10 -15.05 -13.94
CA PRO A 289 -5.78 -15.47 -14.36
C PRO A 289 -5.63 -17.01 -14.35
N ASN A 290 -4.66 -17.46 -15.12
CA ASN A 290 -4.19 -18.85 -15.14
C ASN A 290 -2.73 -18.89 -14.70
N PHE A 291 -2.33 -20.00 -14.11
CA PHE A 291 -0.92 -20.32 -13.88
C PHE A 291 -0.16 -20.55 -15.21
N PRO A 292 1.18 -20.57 -15.20
CA PRO A 292 2.03 -20.80 -16.38
C PRO A 292 1.77 -22.13 -17.09
N ASP A 293 1.35 -23.17 -16.35
CA ASP A 293 0.92 -24.45 -16.92
C ASP A 293 -0.48 -24.40 -17.61
N GLY A 294 -1.20 -23.28 -17.49
CA GLY A 294 -2.53 -23.08 -18.05
C GLY A 294 -3.69 -23.48 -17.12
N THR A 295 -3.43 -24.01 -15.93
CA THR A 295 -4.47 -24.27 -14.93
C THR A 295 -5.06 -22.95 -14.42
N LYS A 296 -6.36 -22.94 -14.09
CA LYS A 296 -7.06 -21.73 -13.64
C LYS A 296 -6.71 -21.44 -12.18
N MET A 297 -6.43 -20.18 -11.84
CA MET A 297 -6.29 -19.79 -10.45
C MET A 297 -7.66 -19.86 -9.74
N GLY A 298 -7.67 -20.40 -8.52
CA GLY A 298 -8.87 -20.46 -7.68
C GLY A 298 -9.14 -19.14 -6.95
N ASN A 299 -10.35 -19.01 -6.40
CA ASN A 299 -10.80 -17.79 -5.73
C ASN A 299 -10.04 -17.53 -4.42
N GLU A 300 -9.49 -18.57 -3.80
CA GLU A 300 -8.61 -18.52 -2.63
C GLU A 300 -7.31 -17.73 -2.86
N ASN A 301 -6.95 -17.50 -4.11
CA ASN A 301 -5.79 -16.69 -4.52
C ASN A 301 -6.20 -15.27 -4.98
N GLY A 302 -7.43 -14.83 -4.67
CA GLY A 302 -7.94 -13.51 -5.06
C GLY A 302 -8.03 -13.32 -6.58
N ALA A 303 -8.31 -14.40 -7.32
CA ALA A 303 -8.26 -14.45 -8.79
C ALA A 303 -9.58 -14.09 -9.50
N ASP A 304 -10.58 -13.50 -8.82
CA ASP A 304 -11.92 -13.28 -9.40
C ASP A 304 -12.19 -11.80 -9.70
N GLY A 305 -11.41 -11.24 -10.63
CA GLY A 305 -11.44 -9.81 -10.99
C GLY A 305 -12.74 -9.32 -11.64
N ARG A 306 -13.75 -10.18 -11.85
CA ARG A 306 -15.05 -9.82 -12.47
C ARG A 306 -15.75 -8.69 -11.75
N ALA A 307 -15.57 -8.57 -10.43
CA ALA A 307 -16.15 -7.51 -9.61
C ALA A 307 -15.60 -6.10 -9.91
N PHE A 308 -14.42 -5.99 -10.53
CA PHE A 308 -13.71 -4.72 -10.82
C PHE A 308 -13.40 -4.51 -12.31
N ALA A 309 -13.62 -5.54 -13.12
CA ALA A 309 -13.40 -5.62 -14.55
C ALA A 309 -13.85 -4.40 -15.38
N PHE A 310 -15.01 -3.81 -15.06
CA PHE A 310 -15.51 -2.63 -15.80
C PHE A 310 -14.60 -1.41 -15.59
N ALA A 311 -14.27 -1.08 -14.33
CA ALA A 311 -13.36 0.01 -13.98
C ALA A 311 -11.95 -0.24 -14.53
N LEU A 312 -11.38 -1.42 -14.28
CA LEU A 312 -10.04 -1.79 -14.75
C LEU A 312 -9.90 -1.69 -16.28
N LYS A 313 -10.92 -2.15 -17.03
CA LYS A 313 -10.91 -2.05 -18.50
C LYS A 313 -11.12 -0.63 -18.99
N SER A 314 -11.95 0.16 -18.31
CA SER A 314 -12.16 1.58 -18.66
C SER A 314 -10.86 2.37 -18.47
N PHE A 315 -10.21 2.20 -17.32
CA PHE A 315 -8.91 2.78 -17.01
C PHE A 315 -7.84 2.39 -18.04
N ALA A 316 -7.74 1.10 -18.39
CA ALA A 316 -6.81 0.66 -19.44
C ALA A 316 -7.05 1.34 -20.79
N TYR A 317 -8.31 1.54 -21.19
CA TYR A 317 -8.68 2.24 -22.42
C TYR A 317 -8.32 3.73 -22.38
N GLU A 318 -8.45 4.36 -21.20
CA GLU A 318 -8.11 5.76 -20.98
C GLU A 318 -6.61 6.00 -21.09
N ILE A 319 -5.78 5.24 -20.35
CA ILE A 319 -4.33 5.49 -20.27
C ILE A 319 -3.55 5.03 -21.50
N ALA A 320 -4.01 4.00 -22.22
CA ALA A 320 -3.28 3.40 -23.33
C ALA A 320 -3.93 3.61 -24.70
N GLY A 321 -5.23 3.89 -24.75
CA GLY A 321 -5.99 3.97 -25.99
C GLY A 321 -6.35 2.59 -26.58
N LYS A 322 -7.52 2.52 -27.22
CA LYS A 322 -8.08 1.28 -27.78
C LYS A 322 -7.18 0.66 -28.86
N GLU A 323 -6.55 1.49 -29.69
CA GLU A 323 -5.73 1.08 -30.83
C GLU A 323 -4.43 0.38 -30.38
N PHE A 324 -3.79 0.89 -29.33
CA PHE A 324 -2.63 0.24 -28.70
C PHE A 324 -3.05 -1.09 -28.07
N LEU A 325 -4.11 -1.10 -27.26
CA LEU A 325 -4.63 -2.31 -26.63
C LEU A 325 -5.07 -3.37 -27.65
N LEU A 326 -5.59 -2.99 -28.82
CA LEU A 326 -5.93 -3.92 -29.89
C LEU A 326 -4.70 -4.56 -30.53
N ARG A 327 -3.57 -3.85 -30.57
CA ARG A 327 -2.31 -4.30 -31.17
C ARG A 327 -1.51 -5.16 -30.20
N GLU A 328 -1.26 -4.67 -28.99
CA GLU A 328 -0.38 -5.31 -28.00
C GLU A 328 -1.14 -6.28 -27.06
N TYR A 329 -2.36 -5.94 -26.64
CA TYR A 329 -3.13 -6.69 -25.64
C TYR A 329 -4.52 -7.13 -26.14
N PRO A 330 -4.65 -7.78 -27.32
CA PRO A 330 -5.95 -8.11 -27.92
C PRO A 330 -6.82 -9.04 -27.07
N ALA A 331 -6.24 -9.73 -26.10
CA ALA A 331 -6.99 -10.50 -25.10
C ALA A 331 -7.79 -9.61 -24.15
N LEU A 332 -7.21 -8.51 -23.65
CA LEU A 332 -7.90 -7.54 -22.78
C LEU A 332 -9.06 -6.85 -23.52
N ILE A 333 -8.88 -6.56 -24.82
CA ILE A 333 -9.98 -6.09 -25.68
C ILE A 333 -11.13 -7.10 -25.74
N LYS A 334 -10.82 -8.40 -25.90
CA LYS A 334 -11.81 -9.49 -26.00
C LYS A 334 -12.45 -9.87 -24.67
N ALA A 335 -11.81 -9.60 -23.54
CA ALA A 335 -12.37 -9.86 -22.22
C ALA A 335 -13.71 -9.10 -22.04
N PRO A 336 -14.74 -9.71 -21.43
CA PRO A 336 -16.05 -9.07 -21.28
C PRO A 336 -15.95 -7.85 -20.37
N TRP A 337 -16.81 -6.85 -20.58
CA TRP A 337 -16.82 -5.65 -19.74
C TRP A 337 -17.36 -5.89 -18.31
N CYS A 338 -18.03 -7.02 -18.07
CA CYS A 338 -18.58 -7.40 -16.75
C CYS A 338 -19.40 -6.31 -16.04
N ARG A 339 -20.02 -5.39 -16.80
CA ARG A 339 -20.72 -4.19 -16.29
C ARG A 339 -21.66 -4.48 -15.13
N THR A 340 -22.52 -5.50 -15.25
CA THR A 340 -23.49 -5.89 -14.21
C THR A 340 -22.84 -6.44 -12.93
N ALA A 341 -21.62 -6.98 -13.00
CA ALA A 341 -20.89 -7.43 -11.81
C ALA A 341 -20.26 -6.24 -11.06
N PHE A 342 -19.78 -5.23 -11.79
CA PHE A 342 -19.33 -3.96 -11.19
C PHE A 342 -20.51 -3.17 -10.60
N GLU A 343 -21.61 -3.04 -11.34
CA GLU A 343 -22.87 -2.44 -10.89
C GLU A 343 -23.40 -3.09 -9.61
N GLY A 344 -23.37 -4.44 -9.52
CA GLY A 344 -23.72 -5.16 -8.31
C GLY A 344 -22.76 -4.91 -7.14
N THR A 345 -21.48 -4.72 -7.42
CA THR A 345 -20.44 -4.38 -6.43
C THR A 345 -20.64 -2.97 -5.89
N GLU A 346 -20.84 -1.99 -6.77
CA GLU A 346 -21.21 -0.61 -6.43
C GLU A 346 -22.46 -0.59 -5.55
N TYR A 347 -23.56 -1.24 -5.99
CA TYR A 347 -24.80 -1.31 -5.21
C TYR A 347 -24.59 -1.95 -3.83
N ALA A 348 -23.83 -3.03 -3.69
CA ALA A 348 -23.51 -3.62 -2.38
C ALA A 348 -22.77 -2.61 -1.47
N CYS A 349 -21.78 -1.91 -2.04
CA CYS A 349 -21.00 -0.89 -1.34
C CYS A 349 -21.84 0.33 -0.91
N VAL A 350 -22.69 0.92 -1.76
CA VAL A 350 -23.53 2.06 -1.32
C VAL A 350 -24.72 1.66 -0.45
N SER A 351 -25.27 0.45 -0.58
CA SER A 351 -26.44 0.01 0.19
C SER A 351 -26.13 -0.52 1.59
N GLY A 352 -24.90 -0.99 1.84
CA GLY A 352 -24.58 -1.71 3.08
C GLY A 352 -25.03 -3.17 3.09
N ILE A 353 -25.55 -3.69 1.97
CA ILE A 353 -25.84 -5.11 1.81
C ILE A 353 -24.51 -5.87 1.85
N GLY A 354 -24.27 -6.57 2.96
CA GLY A 354 -23.04 -7.31 3.23
C GLY A 354 -22.78 -7.56 4.72
N ASN A 355 -23.12 -6.60 5.60
CA ASN A 355 -22.52 -6.37 6.92
C ASN A 355 -21.27 -5.45 6.82
N ASN A 356 -20.99 -4.68 7.87
CA ASN A 356 -19.85 -3.75 7.96
C ASN A 356 -18.49 -4.46 7.86
N GLU A 357 -18.47 -5.78 8.07
CA GLU A 357 -17.30 -6.65 7.90
C GLU A 357 -16.80 -6.73 6.46
N TYR A 358 -17.64 -6.50 5.44
CA TYR A 358 -17.24 -6.52 4.01
C TYR A 358 -16.49 -5.27 3.56
N ARG A 359 -15.66 -4.71 4.44
CA ARG A 359 -14.86 -3.51 4.18
C ARG A 359 -13.86 -3.68 3.03
N ILE A 360 -13.37 -4.91 2.78
CA ILE A 360 -12.44 -5.18 1.68
C ILE A 360 -13.10 -4.90 0.32
N LEU A 361 -14.37 -5.26 0.14
CA LEU A 361 -15.10 -4.99 -1.10
C LEU A 361 -15.22 -3.47 -1.33
N ARG A 362 -15.50 -2.71 -0.27
CA ARG A 362 -15.59 -1.24 -0.30
C ARG A 362 -14.27 -0.57 -0.61
N TYR A 363 -13.20 -1.03 0.03
CA TYR A 363 -11.83 -0.59 -0.20
C TYR A 363 -11.44 -0.75 -1.67
N LEU A 364 -11.58 -1.96 -2.23
CA LEU A 364 -11.27 -2.25 -3.62
C LEU A 364 -12.19 -1.52 -4.61
N THR A 365 -13.46 -1.31 -4.25
CA THR A 365 -14.38 -0.48 -5.05
C THR A 365 -13.94 0.99 -5.05
N ALA A 366 -13.49 1.51 -3.91
CA ALA A 366 -13.02 2.89 -3.80
C ALA A 366 -11.72 3.13 -4.59
N GLU A 367 -10.76 2.19 -4.56
CA GLU A 367 -9.58 2.21 -5.44
C GLU A 367 -9.99 2.16 -6.92
N ALA A 368 -10.85 1.21 -7.31
CA ALA A 368 -11.29 1.05 -8.69
C ALA A 368 -12.01 2.29 -9.24
N LEU A 369 -12.89 2.90 -8.43
CA LEU A 369 -13.59 4.15 -8.75
C LEU A 369 -12.63 5.35 -8.82
N ALA A 370 -11.71 5.50 -7.87
CA ALA A 370 -10.79 6.62 -7.83
C ALA A 370 -9.76 6.58 -8.97
N ILE A 371 -9.28 5.39 -9.33
CA ILE A 371 -8.33 5.17 -10.43
C ILE A 371 -9.02 5.36 -11.79
N SER A 372 -10.14 4.68 -12.03
CA SER A 372 -10.80 4.71 -13.35
C SER A 372 -11.67 5.94 -13.62
N GLY A 373 -12.11 6.64 -12.57
CA GLY A 373 -13.06 7.74 -12.71
C GLY A 373 -14.41 7.34 -13.34
N GLN A 374 -14.71 6.04 -13.43
CA GLN A 374 -15.94 5.50 -14.03
C GLN A 374 -16.80 4.78 -13.01
N SER A 375 -18.09 5.09 -13.02
CA SER A 375 -19.14 4.40 -12.24
C SER A 375 -20.23 3.89 -13.19
N VAL A 376 -20.90 2.79 -12.83
CA VAL A 376 -22.11 2.32 -13.53
C VAL A 376 -23.38 2.84 -12.86
N VAL A 377 -23.37 3.01 -11.53
CA VAL A 377 -24.54 3.39 -10.73
C VAL A 377 -24.71 4.92 -10.62
N PHE A 378 -23.63 5.69 -10.52
CA PHE A 378 -23.64 7.13 -10.32
C PHE A 378 -23.02 7.90 -11.49
N LYS A 379 -23.56 9.09 -11.79
CA LYS A 379 -22.91 10.06 -12.70
C LYS A 379 -21.85 10.92 -12.02
N ASP A 380 -21.81 10.88 -10.70
CA ASP A 380 -20.95 11.68 -9.83
C ASP A 380 -20.15 10.70 -8.97
N VAL A 381 -18.94 10.38 -9.44
CA VAL A 381 -18.02 9.43 -8.79
C VAL A 381 -17.54 9.99 -7.45
N GLY A 382 -17.36 11.31 -7.32
CA GLY A 382 -16.99 11.94 -6.05
C GLY A 382 -18.05 11.72 -4.95
N ARG A 383 -19.33 11.82 -5.31
CA ARG A 383 -20.45 11.47 -4.41
C ARG A 383 -20.48 9.99 -4.05
N GLU A 384 -20.29 9.10 -5.02
CA GLU A 384 -20.29 7.65 -4.76
C GLU A 384 -19.13 7.25 -3.85
N LEU A 385 -17.90 7.68 -4.17
CA LEU A 385 -16.72 7.49 -3.33
C LEU A 385 -17.01 7.90 -1.90
N LYS A 386 -17.53 9.11 -1.69
CA LYS A 386 -17.89 9.62 -0.36
C LYS A 386 -18.93 8.75 0.35
N MET A 387 -19.93 8.20 -0.35
CA MET A 387 -20.92 7.28 0.23
C MET A 387 -20.30 5.92 0.63
N ILE A 388 -19.36 5.39 -0.15
CA ILE A 388 -18.71 4.10 0.11
C ILE A 388 -17.71 4.19 1.28
N THR A 389 -16.97 5.29 1.35
CA THR A 389 -15.75 5.45 2.18
C THR A 389 -15.95 6.24 3.47
N SER A 390 -16.91 7.17 3.54
CA SER A 390 -17.14 7.96 4.76
C SER A 390 -17.53 7.15 6.02
N PRO A 391 -18.19 5.98 5.94
CA PRO A 391 -18.42 5.13 7.13
C PRO A 391 -17.14 4.59 7.79
N TYR A 392 -16.00 4.69 7.10
CA TYR A 392 -14.69 4.18 7.52
C TYR A 392 -13.64 5.28 7.69
N ASP A 393 -14.03 6.55 7.54
CA ASP A 393 -13.15 7.72 7.52
C ASP A 393 -12.09 7.76 6.39
N TRP A 394 -12.28 7.01 5.29
CA TRP A 394 -11.36 7.01 4.14
C TRP A 394 -11.71 8.03 3.04
N ASP A 395 -12.81 8.78 3.18
CA ASP A 395 -13.34 9.68 2.13
C ASP A 395 -12.37 10.79 1.74
N THR A 396 -11.65 11.35 2.71
CA THR A 396 -10.56 12.32 2.49
C THR A 396 -9.49 11.80 1.52
N PHE A 397 -9.03 10.55 1.70
CA PHE A 397 -8.00 9.97 0.86
C PHE A 397 -8.52 9.69 -0.56
N TYR A 398 -9.60 8.91 -0.69
CA TYR A 398 -10.08 8.49 -2.02
C TYR A 398 -10.65 9.65 -2.84
N MET A 399 -11.25 10.66 -2.20
CA MET A 399 -11.68 11.86 -2.92
C MET A 399 -10.49 12.68 -3.42
N LEU A 400 -9.39 12.83 -2.66
CA LEU A 400 -8.19 13.50 -3.16
C LEU A 400 -7.47 12.70 -4.24
N LEU A 401 -7.39 11.37 -4.12
CA LEU A 401 -6.84 10.50 -5.15
C LEU A 401 -7.60 10.64 -6.47
N TYR A 402 -8.93 10.61 -6.42
CA TYR A 402 -9.79 10.87 -7.58
C TYR A 402 -9.57 12.27 -8.16
N CYS A 403 -9.54 13.32 -7.33
CA CYS A 403 -9.25 14.69 -7.76
C CYS A 403 -7.90 14.80 -8.50
N ALA A 404 -6.85 14.17 -7.97
CA ALA A 404 -5.50 14.23 -8.49
C ALA A 404 -5.33 13.51 -9.84
N LEU A 405 -5.99 12.36 -10.02
CA LEU A 405 -5.92 11.61 -11.28
C LEU A 405 -6.77 12.25 -12.38
N HIS A 406 -7.98 12.70 -12.04
CA HIS A 406 -9.02 13.13 -12.99
C HIS A 406 -9.14 14.66 -13.18
N ASP A 407 -8.18 15.44 -12.65
CA ASP A 407 -8.17 16.92 -12.69
C ASP A 407 -9.47 17.56 -12.15
N VAL A 408 -10.07 16.93 -11.14
CA VAL A 408 -11.32 17.39 -10.51
C VAL A 408 -11.00 18.29 -9.32
N GLU A 409 -11.51 19.51 -9.32
CA GLU A 409 -11.38 20.44 -8.20
C GLU A 409 -12.08 19.88 -6.93
N PRO A 410 -11.40 19.75 -5.78
CA PRO A 410 -12.01 19.19 -4.55
C PRO A 410 -13.27 19.95 -4.09
N ALA A 411 -13.33 21.26 -4.36
CA ALA A 411 -14.49 22.09 -4.06
C ALA A 411 -15.76 21.66 -4.82
N SER A 412 -15.61 21.07 -6.02
CA SER A 412 -16.73 20.64 -6.86
C SER A 412 -17.45 19.39 -6.34
N ILE A 413 -16.77 18.54 -5.57
CA ILE A 413 -17.29 17.26 -5.04
C ILE A 413 -17.67 17.30 -3.56
N ASN A 414 -17.86 18.49 -2.98
CA ASN A 414 -18.16 18.71 -1.56
C ASN A 414 -17.11 18.05 -0.62
N PHE A 415 -15.82 18.25 -0.92
CA PHE A 415 -14.71 17.76 -0.11
C PHE A 415 -14.70 18.36 1.31
N ASN A 416 -14.26 17.57 2.31
CA ASN A 416 -14.25 17.99 3.71
C ASN A 416 -12.84 18.39 4.18
N TYR A 417 -12.48 19.66 3.93
CA TYR A 417 -11.21 20.26 4.32
C TYR A 417 -10.91 20.17 5.83
N SER A 418 -11.93 20.34 6.68
CA SER A 418 -11.75 20.23 8.15
C SER A 418 -11.39 18.82 8.59
N LYS A 419 -11.93 17.79 7.92
CA LYS A 419 -11.59 16.38 8.17
C LYS A 419 -10.17 16.05 7.70
N LEU A 420 -9.76 16.58 6.54
CA LEU A 420 -8.38 16.45 6.05
C LEU A 420 -7.37 17.05 7.05
N ALA A 421 -7.60 18.29 7.48
CA ALA A 421 -6.73 18.95 8.46
C ALA A 421 -6.64 18.16 9.78
N LEU A 422 -7.78 17.64 10.27
CA LEU A 422 -7.82 16.80 11.46
C LEU A 422 -7.01 15.51 11.31
N GLN A 423 -7.12 14.80 10.19
CA GLN A 423 -6.38 13.55 9.95
C GLN A 423 -4.87 13.77 9.79
N LEU A 424 -4.48 14.81 9.05
CA LEU A 424 -3.07 15.21 8.92
C LEU A 424 -2.46 15.59 10.29
N ALA A 425 -3.22 16.26 11.15
CA ALA A 425 -2.81 16.56 12.52
C ALA A 425 -2.74 15.29 13.42
N GLN A 426 -3.67 14.36 13.26
CA GLN A 426 -3.78 13.14 14.08
C GLN A 426 -2.72 12.06 13.82
N ALA A 427 -2.01 12.09 12.69
CA ALA A 427 -0.90 11.18 12.45
C ALA A 427 0.17 11.34 13.57
N PRO A 428 0.67 10.26 14.21
CA PRO A 428 1.62 10.38 15.32
C PRO A 428 2.95 11.00 14.85
N PRO A 429 3.67 11.80 15.66
CA PRO A 429 4.91 12.45 15.22
C PRO A 429 6.00 11.45 14.80
N ASN A 430 6.00 10.25 15.38
CA ASN A 430 7.03 9.22 15.19
C ASN A 430 6.61 8.08 14.23
N GLY A 431 5.49 8.17 13.52
CA GLY A 431 5.02 7.11 12.60
C GLY A 431 3.94 6.20 13.21
N THR A 432 3.64 5.09 12.53
CA THR A 432 2.64 4.10 12.97
C THR A 432 2.86 3.63 14.39
N TRP A 433 1.73 3.33 15.04
CA TRP A 433 1.65 2.34 16.11
C TRP A 433 0.88 1.14 15.60
N GLN A 434 1.45 -0.06 15.71
CA GLN A 434 0.76 -1.35 15.62
C GLN A 434 0.13 -1.65 17.01
N TYR A 435 -1.17 -1.92 17.07
CA TYR A 435 -1.95 -2.15 18.30
C TYR A 435 -2.38 -3.61 18.45
N ARG A 436 -2.07 -4.27 19.57
CA ARG A 436 -2.35 -5.70 19.71
C ARG A 436 -3.82 -6.04 20.01
N TYR A 437 -4.13 -7.28 19.69
CA TYR A 437 -5.39 -8.00 19.84
C TYR A 437 -6.02 -8.08 21.25
N ASP A 438 -5.22 -8.04 22.32
CA ASP A 438 -5.71 -8.24 23.68
C ASP A 438 -5.48 -7.00 24.57
N ASN A 439 -6.15 -6.95 25.72
CA ASN A 439 -6.12 -5.80 26.64
C ASN A 439 -4.75 -5.57 27.33
N VAL A 440 -3.68 -6.20 26.84
CA VAL A 440 -2.30 -5.95 27.26
C VAL A 440 -1.75 -4.78 26.46
N LYS A 441 -1.28 -3.73 27.15
CA LYS A 441 -0.51 -2.66 26.51
C LYS A 441 0.84 -3.20 26.04
N THR A 442 0.90 -3.76 24.84
CA THR A 442 2.16 -4.11 24.18
C THR A 442 2.88 -2.87 23.65
N PRO A 443 4.20 -2.98 23.41
CA PRO A 443 4.97 -1.92 22.77
C PRO A 443 4.38 -1.52 21.42
N GLU A 444 4.41 -0.23 21.14
CA GLU A 444 4.07 0.33 19.83
C GLU A 444 5.13 -0.13 18.81
N GLY A 445 4.72 -0.84 17.76
CA GLY A 445 5.57 -1.20 16.62
C GLY A 445 5.29 -0.31 15.41
N TRP A 446 6.25 -0.19 14.47
CA TRP A 446 5.99 0.47 13.19
C TRP A 446 5.57 -0.56 12.15
N SER A 447 4.49 -0.26 11.45
CA SER A 447 3.92 -1.07 10.39
C SER A 447 3.61 -0.20 9.19
N ALA A 448 3.75 -0.75 7.99
CA ALA A 448 3.31 -0.16 6.74
C ALA A 448 1.82 -0.45 6.43
N GLU A 449 1.01 -0.81 7.44
CA GLU A 449 -0.43 -1.08 7.27
C GLU A 449 -1.28 0.13 6.90
N PHE A 450 -2.04 0.00 5.80
CA PHE A 450 -2.79 1.11 5.23
C PHE A 450 -4.00 1.52 6.05
N LYS A 451 -4.00 2.78 6.47
CA LYS A 451 -5.17 3.41 7.09
C LYS A 451 -6.44 3.34 6.21
N TRP A 452 -6.26 3.33 4.90
CA TRP A 452 -7.33 3.47 3.91
C TRP A 452 -7.96 2.15 3.44
N SER A 453 -7.59 1.01 4.04
CA SER A 453 -8.15 -0.33 3.75
C SER A 453 -8.73 -1.04 4.98
N ALA A 454 -8.54 -0.48 6.19
CA ALA A 454 -8.96 -1.06 7.47
C ALA A 454 -9.92 -0.14 8.25
N THR A 455 -10.78 -0.72 9.09
CA THR A 455 -11.63 0.08 9.99
C THR A 455 -10.79 0.62 11.15
N ARG A 456 -11.18 1.74 11.78
CA ARG A 456 -10.50 2.23 13.00
C ARG A 456 -10.47 1.19 14.12
N ILE A 457 -11.55 0.41 14.27
CA ILE A 457 -11.67 -0.67 15.27
C ILE A 457 -10.60 -1.75 14.98
N SER A 458 -10.45 -2.14 13.71
CA SER A 458 -9.41 -3.07 13.26
C SER A 458 -7.99 -2.54 13.44
N GLN A 459 -7.78 -1.26 13.12
CA GLN A 459 -6.49 -0.57 13.28
C GLN A 459 -6.05 -0.53 14.73
N ASN A 460 -7.00 -0.43 15.66
CA ASN A 460 -6.78 -0.48 17.11
C ASN A 460 -6.60 -1.90 17.68
N GLY A 461 -6.64 -2.96 16.85
CA GLY A 461 -6.57 -4.36 17.31
C GLY A 461 -7.89 -4.91 17.86
N GLU A 462 -9.01 -4.19 17.76
CA GLU A 462 -10.30 -4.56 18.36
C GLU A 462 -11.14 -5.55 17.50
N THR A 463 -10.62 -6.03 16.35
CA THR A 463 -11.27 -7.03 15.45
C THR A 463 -10.29 -8.08 14.96
N ASN A 464 -10.73 -9.34 14.70
CA ASN A 464 -9.94 -10.58 14.40
C ASN A 464 -9.07 -10.57 13.12
N GLU A 465 -8.51 -9.43 12.76
CA GLU A 465 -7.88 -9.12 11.49
C GLU A 465 -6.49 -8.55 11.78
N CYS A 466 -5.58 -9.44 12.16
CA CYS A 466 -4.15 -9.17 12.42
C CYS A 466 -3.46 -8.31 11.34
N TRP A 467 -3.80 -8.55 10.08
CA TRP A 467 -3.31 -7.83 8.91
C TRP A 467 -3.81 -6.38 8.81
N ALA A 468 -4.76 -5.96 9.65
CA ALA A 468 -5.38 -4.64 9.60
C ALA A 468 -4.86 -3.69 10.69
N ILE A 469 -3.84 -4.11 11.44
CA ILE A 469 -3.38 -3.44 12.65
C ILE A 469 -2.43 -2.28 12.31
N GLY A 470 -2.84 -1.08 12.68
CA GLY A 470 -1.98 0.10 12.73
C GLY A 470 -2.65 1.38 12.24
N ASN A 471 -2.28 2.52 12.83
CA ASN A 471 -2.75 3.84 12.41
C ASN A 471 -1.63 4.64 11.72
N TYR A 472 -1.81 4.91 10.41
CA TYR A 472 -0.93 5.71 9.54
C TYR A 472 0.42 5.05 9.19
N SER A 473 0.47 4.17 8.17
CA SER A 473 1.63 3.40 7.64
C SER A 473 2.93 4.16 7.36
N GLY A 474 2.93 5.48 7.56
CA GLY A 474 3.95 6.38 7.09
C GLY A 474 3.67 6.79 5.65
N ILE A 475 3.63 5.79 4.78
CA ILE A 475 3.34 5.94 3.34
C ILE A 475 1.93 6.49 3.09
N ASP A 476 0.93 6.07 3.84
CA ASP A 476 -0.46 6.53 3.67
C ASP A 476 -0.68 8.00 4.05
N PHE A 477 0.01 8.46 5.10
CA PHE A 477 0.07 9.84 5.54
C PHE A 477 0.87 10.68 4.55
N MET A 478 2.03 10.19 4.10
CA MET A 478 2.85 10.87 3.11
C MET A 478 2.11 11.03 1.78
N LEU A 479 1.37 10.01 1.34
CA LEU A 479 0.55 10.12 0.13
C LEU A 479 -0.64 11.09 0.32
N LEU A 480 -1.36 11.02 1.45
CA LEU A 480 -2.42 11.97 1.77
C LEU A 480 -1.89 13.41 1.81
N HIS A 481 -0.73 13.61 2.41
CA HIS A 481 -0.02 14.88 2.51
C HIS A 481 0.37 15.41 1.13
N ASN A 482 1.00 14.59 0.29
CA ASN A 482 1.39 14.99 -1.06
C ASN A 482 0.19 15.32 -1.93
N LEU A 483 -0.88 14.52 -1.88
CA LEU A 483 -2.15 14.81 -2.58
C LEU A 483 -2.77 16.14 -2.10
N ALA A 484 -2.72 16.42 -0.80
CA ALA A 484 -3.16 17.70 -0.25
C ALA A 484 -2.29 18.88 -0.74
N CYS A 485 -0.96 18.75 -0.79
CA CYS A 485 -0.08 19.76 -1.38
C CYS A 485 -0.34 19.97 -2.87
N LEU A 486 -0.55 18.90 -3.65
CA LEU A 486 -0.80 19.00 -5.09
C LEU A 486 -2.12 19.71 -5.42
N LEU A 487 -3.17 19.49 -4.61
CA LEU A 487 -4.52 20.00 -4.88
C LEU A 487 -4.88 21.28 -4.13
N LEU A 488 -4.21 21.60 -3.01
CA LEU A 488 -4.56 22.73 -2.14
C LEU A 488 -3.46 23.79 -2.16
N LYS A 489 -3.60 24.79 -3.05
CA LYS A 489 -2.61 25.84 -3.31
C LYS A 489 -2.03 26.49 -2.04
N ASP A 490 -2.88 26.83 -1.07
CA ASP A 490 -2.44 27.49 0.17
C ASP A 490 -1.58 26.55 1.03
N TYR A 491 -1.95 25.28 1.13
CA TYR A 491 -1.19 24.25 1.84
C TYR A 491 0.12 23.90 1.12
N ASN A 492 0.13 23.91 -0.22
CA ASN A 492 1.33 23.77 -1.02
C ASN A 492 2.33 24.90 -0.72
N SER A 493 1.85 26.15 -0.67
CA SER A 493 2.74 27.30 -0.51
C SER A 493 3.59 27.25 0.77
N THR A 494 3.04 26.73 1.88
CA THR A 494 3.81 26.51 3.12
C THR A 494 4.78 25.34 3.02
N PHE A 495 4.47 24.30 2.22
CA PHE A 495 5.39 23.20 1.98
C PHE A 495 6.59 23.63 1.12
N ILE A 496 6.32 24.32 0.00
CA ILE A 496 7.35 24.82 -0.92
C ILE A 496 8.33 25.74 -0.18
N GLN A 497 7.83 26.64 0.67
CA GLN A 497 8.69 27.48 1.51
C GLN A 497 9.65 26.64 2.39
N ILE A 498 9.13 25.65 3.11
CA ILE A 498 9.94 24.77 3.97
C ILE A 498 10.95 23.93 3.16
N LEU A 499 10.61 23.55 1.92
CA LEU A 499 11.53 22.86 1.02
C LEU A 499 12.66 23.78 0.54
N SER A 500 12.36 25.06 0.23
CA SER A 500 13.36 26.06 -0.18
C SER A 500 14.26 26.50 0.96
N ASP A 501 13.72 26.69 2.17
CA ASP A 501 14.49 27.12 3.35
C ASP A 501 15.54 26.07 3.77
N LYS A 502 15.31 24.78 3.45
CA LYS A 502 16.26 23.67 3.70
C LYS A 502 17.34 23.49 2.63
N GLN A 503 17.37 24.33 1.58
CA GLN A 503 18.42 24.32 0.55
C GLN A 503 19.53 25.34 0.80
N GLN A 504 19.33 26.26 1.75
CA GLN A 504 20.30 27.29 2.15
C GLN A 504 21.18 26.81 3.31
#